data_AF-A0A7R8CHY6-F1
#
_entry.id   AF-A0A7R8CHY6-F1
#
_cell.length_a   1.000
_cell.length_b   1.000
_cell.length_c   1.000
_cell.angle_alpha   90.00
_cell.angle_beta   90.00
_cell.angle_gamma   90.00
#
_symmetry.space_group_name_H-M   'P 1'
#
loop_
_entity.id
_entity.type
_entity.pdbx_description
1 polymer ?
#
loop_
_entity_poly.entity_id
_entity_poly.type
_entity_poly.pdbx_seq_one_letter_code
_entity_poly.pdbx_strand_id
1 'polypeptide(L)'
;MNETDQDQTAKQSCFLCNQRNCQELCMDCLLQRDEKIYFCSPQHQKYHSQVLTNSSKGLTKWTEVISAPPAICHSAMRTVTSQRTPYIEDSNAESFLRSSAPWVKHILDVMVDHIEDKPKDIHWKAYQKNIVEYLRLSQGLGERFSSEEINHIIGILDVNAFDLSFNGSRGLYPLTALMSHSCISNTKYIIRKKDYVAECRATVRILPGEELTDHYISPLLGTESRQACLRDGWYFDCECSRCLDPTEANTQMSSFHCNSCDIGYVTKSLRGEEWACLNCGTSSNIPYSKISEELAGKVENTLRNIPDLENLLEECLSMRLSSSHYLVLTLKRYLIYAYKSHTLILNQEIMERIKGYCQSLLDVVDMVTPGLTKERGLTLYELVRLHIIELERQSTPEMKGLEICGKESTSSCELLRS
;
A
#
# COMPACT_ATOMS: atom_id res chain seq x y z
N MET A 1 -23.50 21.09 53.32
CA MET A 1 -24.26 19.85 53.59
C MET A 1 -25.32 19.74 52.51
N ASN A 2 -25.32 18.82 51.56
CA ASN A 2 -24.46 17.67 51.29
C ASN A 2 -24.36 17.51 49.77
N GLU A 3 -23.16 17.19 49.32
CA GLU A 3 -22.87 16.50 48.07
C GLU A 3 -23.53 15.11 48.11
N THR A 4 -24.07 14.67 46.99
CA THR A 4 -24.23 13.23 46.71
C THR A 4 -23.59 12.94 45.37
N ASP A 5 -22.48 12.22 45.47
CA ASP A 5 -21.73 11.53 44.42
C ASP A 5 -22.62 10.94 43.32
N GLN A 6 -22.35 11.35 42.08
CA GLN A 6 -22.60 10.53 40.89
C GLN A 6 -21.25 10.24 40.22
N ASP A 7 -20.59 9.24 40.79
CA ASP A 7 -19.84 8.17 40.15
C ASP A 7 -19.43 8.41 38.68
N GLN A 8 -18.28 9.06 38.49
CA GLN A 8 -17.52 9.03 37.24
C GLN A 8 -16.73 7.72 37.15
N THR A 9 -17.38 6.57 36.96
CA THR A 9 -16.67 5.38 36.47
C THR A 9 -16.24 5.66 35.03
N ALA A 10 -14.98 6.06 34.84
CA ALA A 10 -14.33 6.09 33.54
C ALA A 10 -14.52 4.70 32.88
N LYS A 11 -15.22 4.66 31.74
CA LYS A 11 -15.48 3.40 31.02
C LYS A 11 -14.14 2.76 30.68
N GLN A 12 -13.82 1.64 31.32
CA GLN A 12 -12.60 0.86 31.08
C GLN A 12 -12.59 0.40 29.62
N SER A 13 -11.87 1.10 28.75
CA SER A 13 -11.75 0.75 27.34
C SER A 13 -10.39 0.09 27.06
N CYS A 14 -10.38 -0.83 26.11
CA CYS A 14 -9.16 -1.44 25.62
C CYS A 14 -8.23 -0.34 25.13
N PHE A 15 -7.00 -0.37 25.59
CA PHE A 15 -5.97 0.59 25.23
C PHE A 15 -5.73 0.62 23.72
N LEU A 16 -5.57 -0.54 23.08
CA LEU A 16 -5.27 -0.58 21.64
C LEU A 16 -6.47 -0.30 20.71
N CYS A 17 -7.67 -0.82 21.01
CA CYS A 17 -8.81 -0.75 20.08
C CYS A 17 -10.01 0.07 20.59
N ASN A 18 -9.90 0.66 21.79
CA ASN A 18 -10.93 1.48 22.43
C ASN A 18 -12.29 0.75 22.70
N GLN A 19 -12.31 -0.58 22.63
CA GLN A 19 -13.49 -1.39 22.99
C GLN A 19 -13.83 -1.20 24.47
N ARG A 20 -15.10 -0.93 24.80
CA ARG A 20 -15.53 -0.65 26.18
C ARG A 20 -15.67 -1.94 27.02
N ASN A 21 -15.69 -1.77 28.35
CA ASN A 21 -15.89 -2.81 29.36
C ASN A 21 -14.77 -3.87 29.41
N CYS A 22 -13.52 -3.43 29.25
CA CYS A 22 -12.35 -4.29 29.35
C CYS A 22 -11.90 -4.43 30.81
N GLN A 23 -11.54 -5.66 31.21
CA GLN A 23 -11.17 -5.96 32.61
C GLN A 23 -9.72 -6.43 32.77
N GLU A 24 -9.05 -6.82 31.69
CA GLU A 24 -7.65 -7.28 31.77
C GLU A 24 -6.70 -6.09 31.85
N LEU A 25 -5.85 -6.06 32.88
CA LEU A 25 -4.93 -4.96 33.17
C LEU A 25 -3.47 -5.35 32.86
N CYS A 26 -2.68 -4.44 32.28
CA CYS A 26 -1.23 -4.65 32.21
C CYS A 26 -0.58 -4.41 33.58
N MET A 27 -0.09 -5.49 34.18
CA MET A 27 0.61 -5.43 35.47
C MET A 27 1.95 -4.70 35.39
N ASP A 28 2.67 -4.75 34.26
CA ASP A 28 3.94 -4.04 34.11
C ASP A 28 3.73 -2.52 34.16
N CYS A 29 2.72 -1.99 33.46
CA CYS A 29 2.40 -0.56 33.51
C CYS A 29 1.83 -0.13 34.87
N LEU A 30 1.01 -0.98 35.51
CA LEU A 30 0.53 -0.69 36.86
C LEU A 30 1.70 -0.63 37.86
N LEU A 31 2.60 -1.61 37.82
CA LEU A 31 3.65 -1.77 38.83
C LEU A 31 4.86 -0.86 38.58
N GLN A 32 5.20 -0.58 37.33
CA GLN A 32 6.41 0.18 36.98
C GLN A 32 6.12 1.66 36.67
N ARG A 33 4.88 2.00 36.29
CA ARG A 33 4.51 3.34 35.80
C ARG A 33 3.28 3.93 36.50
N ASP A 34 2.63 3.18 37.41
CA ASP A 34 1.38 3.56 38.09
C ASP A 34 0.22 3.89 37.11
N GLU A 35 0.23 3.27 35.93
CA GLU A 35 -0.77 3.48 34.87
C GLU A 35 -1.74 2.30 34.78
N LYS A 36 -3.05 2.57 34.87
CA LYS A 36 -4.11 1.57 34.69
C LYS A 36 -4.47 1.40 33.22
N ILE A 37 -3.83 0.46 32.55
CA ILE A 37 -4.03 0.16 31.13
C ILE A 37 -4.83 -1.14 30.97
N TYR A 38 -5.97 -1.07 30.28
CA TYR A 38 -6.88 -2.21 30.09
C TYR A 38 -6.81 -2.78 28.66
N PHE A 39 -7.09 -4.07 28.48
CA PHE A 39 -7.11 -4.74 27.18
C PHE A 39 -8.36 -5.61 27.03
N CYS A 40 -8.86 -5.75 25.80
CA CYS A 40 -9.96 -6.66 25.49
C CYS A 40 -9.52 -8.10 25.19
N SER A 41 -8.20 -8.35 25.09
CA SER A 41 -7.66 -9.68 24.85
C SER A 41 -6.20 -9.83 25.33
N PRO A 42 -5.76 -11.07 25.66
CA PRO A 42 -4.36 -11.36 25.96
C PRO A 42 -3.40 -11.06 24.80
N GLN A 43 -3.87 -11.13 23.54
CA GLN A 43 -3.07 -10.76 22.36
C GLN A 43 -2.77 -9.26 22.34
N HIS A 44 -3.77 -8.42 22.65
CA HIS A 44 -3.57 -6.97 22.77
C HIS A 44 -2.63 -6.62 23.93
N GLN A 45 -2.73 -7.33 25.06
CA GLN A 45 -1.78 -7.17 26.17
C GLN A 45 -0.37 -7.61 25.78
N LYS A 46 -0.22 -8.77 25.10
CA LYS A 46 1.07 -9.29 24.65
C LYS A 46 1.75 -8.33 23.66
N TYR A 47 0.98 -7.75 22.75
CA TYR A 47 1.47 -6.72 21.84
C TYR A 47 2.05 -5.53 22.62
N HIS A 48 1.28 -4.97 23.55
CA HIS A 48 1.75 -3.90 24.43
C HIS A 48 3.00 -4.28 25.25
N SER A 49 3.10 -5.51 25.76
CA SER A 49 4.29 -5.97 26.51
C SER A 49 5.53 -6.17 25.62
N GLN A 50 5.39 -6.69 24.39
CA GLN A 50 6.49 -6.79 23.41
C GLN A 50 6.99 -5.42 22.99
N VAL A 51 6.07 -4.47 22.94
CA VAL A 51 6.30 -3.07 22.59
C VAL A 51 7.07 -2.35 23.72
N LEU A 52 6.73 -2.60 25.00
CA LEU A 52 7.44 -2.05 26.16
C LEU A 52 8.91 -2.48 26.27
N THR A 53 9.25 -3.70 25.84
CA THR A 53 10.63 -4.21 25.89
C THR A 53 11.57 -3.51 24.91
N ASN A 54 11.04 -2.86 23.86
CA ASN A 54 11.81 -2.19 22.82
C ASN A 54 11.94 -0.66 23.03
N SER A 55 11.22 -0.06 23.99
CA SER A 55 11.25 1.39 24.21
C SER A 55 12.38 1.81 25.16
N SER A 56 13.53 2.25 24.63
CA SER A 56 14.52 2.99 25.41
C SER A 56 14.21 4.50 25.42
N LYS A 57 13.80 5.00 26.60
CA LYS A 57 13.80 6.39 27.12
C LYS A 57 14.14 7.51 26.12
N GLY A 58 13.13 8.24 25.62
CA GLY A 58 13.39 9.50 24.88
C GLY A 58 12.17 10.36 24.48
N LEU A 59 10.98 9.80 24.23
CA LEU A 59 9.94 10.52 23.46
C LEU A 59 8.93 11.37 24.23
N THR A 60 9.00 11.45 25.56
CA THR A 60 7.94 12.07 26.39
C THR A 60 7.67 13.55 26.11
N LYS A 61 8.59 14.28 25.44
CA LYS A 61 8.50 15.74 25.18
C LYS A 61 7.78 16.13 23.89
N TRP A 62 7.64 15.25 22.89
CA TRP A 62 7.20 15.66 21.56
C TRP A 62 5.68 15.81 21.37
N THR A 63 4.87 15.16 22.23
CA THR A 63 3.42 15.37 22.23
C THR A 63 3.06 16.86 22.40
N GLU A 64 3.92 17.66 23.03
CA GLU A 64 3.74 19.10 23.16
C GLU A 64 3.95 19.91 21.86
N VAL A 65 4.72 19.42 20.88
CA VAL A 65 4.93 20.10 19.58
C VAL A 65 3.76 19.89 18.66
N ILE A 66 3.29 18.64 18.63
CA ILE A 66 2.12 18.30 17.84
C ILE A 66 0.86 18.92 18.50
N SER A 67 0.88 19.24 19.80
CA SER A 67 -0.14 20.07 20.45
C SER A 67 0.13 21.60 20.45
N ALA A 68 1.21 22.08 19.81
CA ALA A 68 1.58 23.51 19.79
C ALA A 68 0.77 24.30 18.74
N PRO A 69 0.68 25.65 18.86
CA PRO A 69 -0.12 26.48 17.95
C PRO A 69 0.26 26.25 16.46
N PRO A 70 -0.72 26.31 15.54
CA PRO A 70 -0.55 25.91 14.12
C PRO A 70 0.67 26.50 13.42
N ALA A 71 1.09 27.72 13.79
CA ALA A 71 2.24 28.41 13.19
C ALA A 71 3.58 27.66 13.36
N ILE A 72 3.80 26.97 14.48
CA ILE A 72 5.06 26.26 14.78
C ILE A 72 5.06 24.89 14.09
N CYS A 73 3.93 24.19 14.10
CA CYS A 73 3.73 22.91 13.41
C CYS A 73 3.81 23.08 11.88
N HIS A 74 3.22 24.15 11.34
CA HIS A 74 3.31 24.51 9.92
C HIS A 74 4.74 24.86 9.48
N SER A 75 5.52 25.57 10.31
CA SER A 75 6.92 25.89 10.00
C SER A 75 7.80 24.64 10.04
N ALA A 76 7.59 23.77 11.03
CA ALA A 76 8.30 22.49 11.15
C ALA A 76 8.02 21.54 9.99
N MET A 77 6.75 21.34 9.63
CA MET A 77 6.35 20.46 8.53
C MET A 77 6.64 21.06 7.15
N ARG A 78 6.75 22.39 7.01
CA ARG A 78 7.15 23.04 5.74
C ARG A 78 8.61 22.78 5.35
N THR A 79 9.50 22.62 6.31
CA THR A 79 10.95 22.44 6.02
C THR A 79 11.34 20.97 5.89
N VAL A 80 10.51 20.04 6.39
CA VAL A 80 10.64 18.58 6.22
C VAL A 80 10.42 18.12 4.78
N THR A 81 9.64 18.86 3.98
CA THR A 81 9.09 18.32 2.73
C THR A 81 9.70 18.87 1.43
N SER A 82 10.78 19.65 1.47
CA SER A 82 11.23 20.42 0.29
C SER A 82 12.05 19.66 -0.77
N GLN A 83 12.11 18.32 -0.76
CA GLN A 83 12.75 17.58 -1.86
C GLN A 83 11.93 16.45 -2.50
N ARG A 84 10.71 16.17 -2.04
CA ARG A 84 9.72 15.31 -2.75
C ARG A 84 8.41 15.26 -1.94
N THR A 85 7.64 16.34 -1.80
CA THR A 85 6.18 16.30 -1.48
C THR A 85 5.55 17.70 -1.35
N PRO A 86 4.31 17.91 -1.84
CA PRO A 86 3.53 19.12 -1.58
C PRO A 86 2.62 19.05 -0.34
N TYR A 87 2.62 20.18 0.38
CA TYR A 87 1.49 20.84 1.07
C TYR A 87 0.60 20.01 2.01
N ILE A 88 0.77 20.18 3.33
CA ILE A 88 -0.24 19.82 4.33
C ILE A 88 -1.19 21.03 4.49
N GLU A 89 -2.41 20.91 3.98
CA GLU A 89 -3.50 21.85 4.30
C GLU A 89 -4.16 21.45 5.62
N ASP A 90 -4.02 22.35 6.59
CA ASP A 90 -4.48 22.17 7.96
C ASP A 90 -5.89 22.75 8.13
N SER A 91 -6.82 21.85 8.44
CA SER A 91 -7.99 22.14 9.26
C SER A 91 -8.34 20.99 10.21
N ASN A 92 -7.59 19.88 10.16
CA ASN A 92 -7.85 18.66 10.91
C ASN A 92 -6.63 18.14 11.71
N ALA A 93 -5.44 18.74 11.56
CA ALA A 93 -4.32 18.37 12.43
C ALA A 93 -4.67 18.68 13.89
N GLU A 94 -5.34 19.82 14.13
CA GLU A 94 -5.84 20.21 15.45
C GLU A 94 -6.77 19.17 16.11
N SER A 95 -7.56 18.42 15.32
CA SER A 95 -8.49 17.38 15.81
C SER A 95 -7.77 16.06 16.17
N PHE A 96 -6.76 15.67 15.39
CA PHE A 96 -5.91 14.51 15.67
C PHE A 96 -5.10 14.71 16.98
N LEU A 97 -4.78 15.96 17.30
CA LEU A 97 -3.83 16.32 18.35
C LEU A 97 -4.51 16.68 19.67
N ARG A 98 -5.73 17.21 19.61
CA ARG A 98 -6.58 17.47 20.78
C ARG A 98 -7.30 16.23 21.32
N SER A 99 -7.29 15.11 20.60
CA SER A 99 -8.00 13.88 20.98
C SER A 99 -7.11 12.79 21.58
N SER A 100 -5.84 13.08 21.91
CA SER A 100 -4.79 12.09 22.18
C SER A 100 -5.13 11.12 23.33
N ALA A 101 -5.85 10.08 22.97
CA ALA A 101 -6.02 8.90 23.79
C ALA A 101 -4.62 8.33 24.08
N PRO A 102 -4.35 7.87 25.32
CA PRO A 102 -3.02 7.41 25.75
C PRO A 102 -2.33 6.41 24.82
N TRP A 103 -3.10 5.64 24.05
CA TRP A 103 -2.59 4.66 23.10
C TRP A 103 -1.90 5.27 21.87
N VAL A 104 -2.30 6.47 21.41
CA VAL A 104 -1.66 7.11 20.24
C VAL A 104 -0.21 7.44 20.57
N LYS A 105 0.03 7.98 21.77
CA LYS A 105 1.37 8.27 22.28
C LYS A 105 2.21 6.99 22.36
N HIS A 106 1.64 5.94 22.93
CA HIS A 106 2.33 4.67 23.05
C HIS A 106 2.70 4.02 21.72
N ILE A 107 1.84 4.10 20.69
CA ILE A 107 2.20 3.58 19.36
C ILE A 107 3.31 4.42 18.72
N LEU A 108 3.27 5.75 18.86
CA LEU A 108 4.35 6.60 18.34
C LEU A 108 5.69 6.29 19.01
N ASP A 109 5.68 6.02 20.32
CA ASP A 109 6.89 5.71 21.10
C ASP A 109 7.59 4.41 20.66
N VAL A 110 6.91 3.55 19.90
CA VAL A 110 7.39 2.21 19.55
C VAL A 110 7.36 1.90 18.06
N MET A 111 6.97 2.89 17.25
CA MET A 111 7.13 2.83 15.82
C MET A 111 8.62 2.74 15.47
N VAL A 112 8.94 1.82 14.57
CA VAL A 112 10.31 1.63 14.11
C VAL A 112 10.72 2.81 13.23
N ASP A 113 11.92 3.33 13.44
CA ASP A 113 12.43 4.54 12.77
C ASP A 113 13.54 4.27 11.72
N HIS A 114 14.21 3.12 11.84
CA HIS A 114 15.35 2.69 11.03
C HIS A 114 16.44 3.77 10.84
N ILE A 115 16.63 4.66 11.82
CA ILE A 115 17.62 5.74 11.70
C ILE A 115 19.06 5.21 11.65
N GLU A 116 19.34 4.12 12.33
CA GLU A 116 20.66 3.48 12.31
C GLU A 116 20.96 2.80 10.97
N ASP A 117 19.93 2.25 10.32
CA ASP A 117 20.04 1.55 9.03
C ASP A 117 20.15 2.53 7.85
N LYS A 118 19.75 3.79 8.04
CA LYS A 118 19.73 4.80 6.98
C LYS A 118 21.14 5.20 6.51
N PRO A 119 21.38 5.26 5.19
CA PRO A 119 22.63 5.78 4.67
C PRO A 119 22.77 7.27 4.99
N LYS A 120 23.95 7.66 5.48
CA LYS A 120 24.27 9.07 5.81
C LYS A 120 24.73 9.85 4.58
N ASP A 121 23.88 9.83 3.55
CA ASP A 121 24.14 10.35 2.21
C ASP A 121 23.74 11.82 2.06
N ILE A 122 23.47 12.26 0.82
CA ILE A 122 23.02 13.61 0.51
C ILE A 122 21.65 13.94 1.12
N HIS A 123 20.75 12.96 1.22
CA HIS A 123 19.41 13.14 1.78
C HIS A 123 19.48 13.30 3.29
N TRP A 124 20.31 12.50 3.96
CA TRP A 124 20.59 12.68 5.39
C TRP A 124 21.11 14.09 5.70
N LYS A 125 22.09 14.58 4.92
CA LYS A 125 22.63 15.94 5.06
C LYS A 125 21.58 17.01 4.84
N ALA A 126 20.70 16.81 3.86
CA ALA A 126 19.56 17.70 3.62
C ALA A 126 18.61 17.72 4.82
N TYR A 127 18.30 16.57 5.43
CA TYR A 127 17.51 16.50 6.66
C TYR A 127 18.17 17.21 7.83
N GLN A 128 19.47 17.03 8.06
CA GLN A 128 20.16 17.72 9.15
C GLN A 128 20.07 19.24 8.99
N LYS A 129 20.33 19.76 7.79
CA LYS A 129 20.32 21.21 7.54
C LYS A 129 18.90 21.80 7.50
N ASN A 130 18.02 21.19 6.72
CA ASN A 130 16.72 21.77 6.42
C ASN A 130 15.69 21.47 7.52
N ILE A 131 15.87 20.42 8.30
CA ILE A 131 14.90 20.02 9.33
C ILE A 131 15.51 20.24 10.70
N VAL A 132 16.57 19.51 11.02
CA VAL A 132 17.09 19.45 12.38
C VAL A 132 17.63 20.81 12.81
N GLU A 133 18.54 21.40 12.03
CA GLU A 133 19.11 22.72 12.31
C GLU A 133 18.06 23.82 12.22
N TYR A 134 17.16 23.77 11.23
CA TYR A 134 16.10 24.75 11.11
C TYR A 134 15.18 24.77 12.35
N LEU A 135 14.72 23.61 12.82
CA LEU A 135 13.89 23.49 14.01
C LEU A 135 14.63 23.94 15.27
N ARG A 136 15.85 23.45 15.46
CA ARG A 136 16.61 23.71 16.69
C ARG A 136 17.10 25.15 16.77
N LEU A 137 17.62 25.69 15.66
CA LEU A 137 18.29 26.98 15.62
C LEU A 137 17.35 28.09 15.14
N SER A 138 16.74 27.92 13.96
CA SER A 138 15.94 28.99 13.35
C SER A 138 14.57 29.17 14.00
N GLN A 139 13.95 28.08 14.48
CA GLN A 139 12.67 28.12 15.20
C GLN A 139 12.85 28.18 16.73
N GLY A 140 14.09 28.22 17.22
CA GLY A 140 14.38 28.34 18.65
C GLY A 140 13.94 27.14 19.51
N LEU A 141 13.74 25.96 18.91
CA LEU A 141 13.28 24.77 19.63
C LEU A 141 14.43 23.92 20.22
N GLY A 142 15.68 24.37 20.11
CA GLY A 142 16.87 23.59 20.46
C GLY A 142 17.00 23.21 21.94
N GLU A 143 16.37 23.96 22.86
CA GLU A 143 16.29 23.61 24.29
C GLU A 143 15.21 22.56 24.59
N ARG A 144 14.16 22.50 23.76
CA ARG A 144 13.07 21.54 23.93
C ARG A 144 13.39 20.20 23.28
N PHE A 145 14.04 20.20 22.12
CA PHE A 145 14.32 18.98 21.34
C PHE A 145 15.78 18.86 20.92
N SER A 146 16.33 17.68 21.17
CA SER A 146 17.63 17.23 20.70
C SER A 146 17.60 16.89 19.19
N SER A 147 18.78 16.77 18.58
CA SER A 147 18.87 16.34 17.18
C SER A 147 18.43 14.88 17.03
N GLU A 148 18.73 14.06 18.04
CA GLU A 148 18.42 12.65 18.11
C GLU A 148 16.90 12.43 18.13
N GLU A 149 16.17 13.18 18.95
CA GLU A 149 14.71 13.11 18.98
C GLU A 149 14.07 13.55 17.65
N ILE A 150 14.60 14.59 16.99
CA ILE A 150 14.10 15.04 15.68
C ILE A 150 14.36 13.97 14.62
N ASN A 151 15.55 13.39 14.60
CA ASN A 151 15.92 12.33 13.66
C ASN A 151 15.04 11.10 13.85
N HIS A 152 14.77 10.69 15.09
CA HIS A 152 13.86 9.60 15.39
C HIS A 152 12.46 9.80 14.78
N ILE A 153 11.89 11.01 14.91
CA ILE A 153 10.60 11.34 14.29
C ILE A 153 10.65 11.31 12.77
N ILE A 154 11.73 11.82 12.16
CA ILE A 154 11.93 11.71 10.70
C ILE A 154 11.91 10.23 10.28
N GLY A 155 12.60 9.38 11.04
CA GLY A 155 12.60 7.93 10.82
C GLY A 155 11.21 7.32 10.87
N ILE A 156 10.45 7.60 11.93
CA ILE A 156 9.06 7.13 12.07
C ILE A 156 8.23 7.57 10.87
N LEU A 157 8.29 8.85 10.49
CA LEU A 157 7.48 9.37 9.39
C LEU A 157 7.88 8.76 8.03
N ASP A 158 9.16 8.51 7.81
CA ASP A 158 9.62 7.92 6.56
C ASP A 158 9.10 6.49 6.37
N VAL A 159 9.12 5.69 7.44
CA VAL A 159 8.76 4.25 7.39
C VAL A 159 7.26 4.01 7.55
N ASN A 160 6.58 4.82 8.37
CA ASN A 160 5.20 4.54 8.81
C ASN A 160 4.13 5.48 8.22
N ALA A 161 4.52 6.59 7.57
CA ALA A 161 3.54 7.51 6.99
C ALA A 161 3.09 7.08 5.59
N PHE A 162 1.79 7.21 5.35
CA PHE A 162 1.13 6.80 4.12
C PHE A 162 0.96 7.98 3.17
N ASP A 163 1.20 7.75 1.87
CA ASP A 163 0.93 8.74 0.82
C ASP A 163 -0.58 8.94 0.65
N LEU A 164 -1.04 10.19 0.72
CA LEU A 164 -2.44 10.55 0.53
C LEU A 164 -2.82 10.64 -0.95
N SER A 165 -1.89 10.57 -1.91
CA SER A 165 -2.06 10.44 -3.36
C SER A 165 -2.88 11.52 -4.08
N PHE A 166 -3.63 12.39 -3.39
CA PHE A 166 -4.50 13.40 -4.00
C PHE A 166 -4.04 14.84 -3.79
N ASN A 167 -3.17 15.10 -2.81
CA ASN A 167 -2.58 16.42 -2.55
C ASN A 167 -1.05 16.33 -2.33
N GLY A 168 -0.47 15.15 -2.50
CA GLY A 168 0.94 14.86 -2.24
C GLY A 168 1.37 15.09 -0.78
N SER A 169 0.42 15.10 0.15
CA SER A 169 0.72 15.00 1.59
C SER A 169 0.96 13.54 1.99
N ARG A 170 1.59 13.37 3.15
CA ARG A 170 1.63 12.08 3.86
C ARG A 170 0.85 12.18 5.17
N GLY A 171 0.20 11.09 5.56
CA GLY A 171 -0.56 10.98 6.81
C GLY A 171 -0.08 9.81 7.65
N LEU A 172 0.02 10.01 8.96
CA LEU A 172 0.38 8.95 9.89
C LEU A 172 -0.89 8.30 10.45
N TYR A 173 -1.00 6.99 10.28
CA TYR A 173 -2.14 6.20 10.74
C TYR A 173 -1.62 5.06 11.63
N PRO A 174 -1.44 5.31 12.94
CA PRO A 174 -0.70 4.40 13.81
C PRO A 174 -1.21 2.96 13.80
N LEU A 175 -2.53 2.75 13.88
CA LEU A 175 -3.13 1.41 13.82
C LEU A 175 -2.93 0.72 12.46
N THR A 176 -3.02 1.49 11.37
CA THR A 176 -2.81 0.96 10.01
C THR A 176 -1.34 0.59 9.78
N ALA A 177 -0.41 1.39 10.32
CA ALA A 177 1.03 1.16 10.23
C ALA A 177 1.49 -0.10 10.99
N LEU A 178 0.68 -0.64 11.90
CA LEU A 178 1.00 -1.90 12.58
C LEU A 178 0.93 -3.12 11.66
N MET A 179 0.20 -3.04 10.54
CA MET A 179 0.02 -4.19 9.65
C MET A 179 1.33 -4.48 8.91
N SER A 180 1.83 -5.70 9.07
CA SER A 180 3.04 -6.15 8.40
C SER A 180 2.84 -6.36 6.90
N HIS A 181 3.97 -6.38 6.19
CA HIS A 181 3.99 -6.63 4.77
C HIS A 181 3.76 -8.10 4.44
N SER A 182 2.95 -8.37 3.41
CA SER A 182 3.00 -9.61 2.63
C SER A 182 2.84 -9.31 1.14
N CYS A 183 3.64 -9.97 0.29
CA CYS A 183 3.49 -9.87 -1.16
C CYS A 183 2.20 -10.55 -1.68
N ILE A 184 1.55 -11.37 -0.85
CA ILE A 184 0.19 -11.88 -1.03
C ILE A 184 -0.58 -11.50 0.24
N SER A 185 -1.13 -10.30 0.26
CA SER A 185 -1.83 -9.73 1.42
C SER A 185 -3.30 -10.13 1.46
N ASN A 186 -3.86 -10.14 2.67
CA ASN A 186 -5.27 -10.48 2.92
C ASN A 186 -6.12 -9.25 3.26
N THR A 187 -5.50 -8.07 3.39
CA THR A 187 -6.19 -6.79 3.60
C THR A 187 -5.68 -5.72 2.65
N LYS A 188 -6.44 -4.63 2.55
CA LYS A 188 -6.01 -3.41 1.90
C LYS A 188 -6.46 -2.19 2.69
N TYR A 189 -5.55 -1.24 2.92
CA TYR A 189 -5.96 0.07 3.44
C TYR A 189 -6.49 0.99 2.32
N ILE A 190 -7.48 1.81 2.65
CA ILE A 190 -8.04 2.86 1.80
C ILE A 190 -8.13 4.13 2.65
N ILE A 191 -7.54 5.22 2.17
CA ILE A 191 -7.70 6.52 2.82
C ILE A 191 -8.81 7.29 2.10
N ARG A 192 -9.90 7.55 2.82
CA ARG A 192 -11.04 8.29 2.26
C ARG A 192 -10.68 9.76 2.09
N LYS A 193 -10.82 10.28 0.87
CA LYS A 193 -10.52 11.69 0.57
C LYS A 193 -11.37 12.71 1.35
N LYS A 194 -12.61 12.34 1.70
CA LYS A 194 -13.59 13.26 2.29
C LYS A 194 -13.24 13.67 3.74
N ASP A 195 -12.65 12.75 4.50
CA ASP A 195 -12.46 12.87 5.95
C ASP A 195 -11.13 12.28 6.42
N TYR A 196 -10.25 11.89 5.49
CA TYR A 196 -8.91 11.37 5.76
C TYR A 196 -8.89 10.15 6.66
N VAL A 197 -9.99 9.42 6.78
CA VAL A 197 -10.05 8.20 7.59
C VAL A 197 -9.44 7.05 6.80
N ALA A 198 -8.47 6.36 7.42
CA ALA A 198 -7.97 5.09 6.93
C ALA A 198 -8.95 3.96 7.29
N GLU A 199 -9.39 3.23 6.28
CA GLU A 199 -10.16 1.99 6.42
C GLU A 199 -9.28 0.81 6.03
N CYS A 200 -9.15 -0.17 6.91
CA CYS A 200 -8.61 -1.48 6.54
C CYS A 200 -9.76 -2.41 6.16
N ARG A 201 -9.70 -2.98 4.95
CA ARG A 201 -10.71 -3.90 4.44
C ARG A 201 -10.07 -5.24 4.11
N ALA A 202 -10.69 -6.33 4.54
CA ALA A 202 -10.31 -7.66 4.10
C ALA A 202 -10.56 -7.79 2.58
N THR A 203 -9.57 -8.29 1.85
CA THR A 203 -9.69 -8.59 0.41
C THR A 203 -10.14 -10.02 0.19
N VAL A 204 -9.78 -10.92 1.11
CA VAL A 204 -10.16 -12.33 1.15
C VAL A 204 -10.79 -12.70 2.50
N ARG A 205 -11.29 -13.92 2.63
CA ARG A 205 -11.72 -14.45 3.93
C ARG A 205 -10.50 -14.61 4.83
N ILE A 206 -10.60 -14.12 6.07
CA ILE A 206 -9.57 -14.21 7.10
C ILE A 206 -10.11 -15.06 8.26
N LEU A 207 -9.35 -16.07 8.68
CA LEU A 207 -9.71 -16.98 9.78
C LEU A 207 -9.17 -16.48 11.13
N PRO A 208 -9.82 -16.85 12.26
CA PRO A 208 -9.30 -16.51 13.58
C PRO A 208 -7.85 -17.01 13.79
N GLY A 209 -6.96 -16.11 14.18
CA GLY A 209 -5.54 -16.41 14.40
C GLY A 209 -4.63 -16.12 13.20
N GLU A 210 -5.18 -15.82 12.02
CA GLU A 210 -4.39 -15.33 10.89
C GLU A 210 -3.95 -13.88 11.11
N GLU A 211 -2.71 -13.58 10.71
CA GLU A 211 -2.16 -12.22 10.74
C GLU A 211 -2.82 -11.35 9.65
N LEU A 212 -3.07 -10.08 9.98
CA LEU A 212 -3.53 -9.07 9.02
C LEU A 212 -2.33 -8.45 8.32
N THR A 213 -2.29 -8.56 7.00
CA THR A 213 -1.16 -8.07 6.18
C THR A 213 -1.64 -7.21 5.02
N ASP A 214 -0.81 -6.23 4.62
CA ASP A 214 -0.98 -5.44 3.40
C ASP A 214 0.30 -5.53 2.55
N HIS A 215 0.24 -5.13 1.27
CA HIS A 215 1.41 -4.94 0.44
C HIS A 215 1.82 -3.46 0.44
N TYR A 216 3.05 -3.17 0.87
CA TYR A 216 3.60 -1.80 0.93
C TYR A 216 4.01 -1.29 -0.45
N ILE A 217 4.36 -2.23 -1.32
CA ILE A 217 4.79 -2.01 -2.69
C ILE A 217 3.85 -2.72 -3.66
N SER A 218 3.91 -2.36 -4.94
CA SER A 218 3.06 -2.99 -5.96
C SER A 218 3.27 -4.51 -5.99
N PRO A 219 2.21 -5.32 -5.86
CA PRO A 219 2.30 -6.78 -5.94
C PRO A 219 2.59 -7.24 -7.38
N LEU A 220 2.47 -6.34 -8.37
CA LEU A 220 2.73 -6.63 -9.77
C LEU A 220 4.21 -6.50 -10.15
N LEU A 221 5.12 -6.22 -9.23
CA LEU A 221 6.56 -6.27 -9.45
C LEU A 221 7.09 -7.70 -9.33
N GLY A 222 8.20 -8.02 -10.01
CA GLY A 222 8.94 -9.28 -9.85
C GLY A 222 9.74 -9.34 -8.54
N THR A 223 10.18 -10.54 -8.13
CA THR A 223 10.75 -10.77 -6.79
C THR A 223 11.96 -9.90 -6.49
N GLU A 224 12.91 -9.79 -7.41
CA GLU A 224 14.12 -8.97 -7.19
C GLU A 224 13.78 -7.50 -6.95
N SER A 225 12.89 -6.94 -7.79
CA SER A 225 12.41 -5.55 -7.62
C SER A 225 11.65 -5.38 -6.31
N ARG A 226 10.79 -6.34 -5.92
CA ARG A 226 10.07 -6.29 -4.65
C ARG A 226 11.02 -6.25 -3.47
N GLN A 227 11.97 -7.19 -3.42
CA GLN A 227 12.96 -7.25 -2.35
C GLN A 227 13.84 -6.00 -2.29
N ALA A 228 14.25 -5.47 -3.45
CA ALA A 228 15.00 -4.22 -3.52
C ALA A 228 14.20 -3.03 -2.94
N CYS A 229 12.94 -2.86 -3.32
CA CYS A 229 12.10 -1.78 -2.80
C CYS A 229 11.84 -1.92 -1.28
N LEU A 230 11.70 -3.15 -0.78
CA LEU A 230 11.48 -3.39 0.66
C LEU A 230 12.74 -3.12 1.48
N ARG A 231 13.92 -3.50 1.00
CA ARG A 231 15.20 -3.16 1.64
C ARG A 231 15.45 -1.65 1.64
N ASP A 232 15.16 -0.97 0.53
CA ASP A 232 15.40 0.47 0.40
C ASP A 232 14.43 1.30 1.25
N GLY A 233 13.13 0.97 1.23
CA GLY A 233 12.11 1.76 1.92
C GLY A 233 11.85 1.34 3.38
N TRP A 234 12.07 0.06 3.71
CA TRP A 234 11.67 -0.54 4.99
C TRP A 234 12.73 -1.43 5.64
N TYR A 235 13.93 -1.54 5.05
CA TYR A 235 15.10 -2.18 5.67
C TYR A 235 14.92 -3.66 6.06
N PHE A 236 14.09 -4.41 5.32
CA PHE A 236 13.93 -5.85 5.54
C PHE A 236 13.84 -6.66 4.23
N ASP A 237 14.15 -7.95 4.33
CA ASP A 237 13.90 -8.94 3.28
C ASP A 237 12.59 -9.69 3.56
N CYS A 238 11.70 -9.75 2.58
CA CYS A 238 10.39 -10.39 2.73
C CYS A 238 10.51 -11.91 2.62
N GLU A 239 10.01 -12.62 3.63
CA GLU A 239 10.00 -14.09 3.71
C GLU A 239 8.61 -14.69 3.51
N CYS A 240 7.67 -13.96 2.89
CA CYS A 240 6.34 -14.49 2.63
C CYS A 240 6.39 -15.68 1.65
N SER A 241 5.30 -16.47 1.61
CA SER A 241 5.21 -17.68 0.77
C SER A 241 5.56 -17.44 -0.71
N ARG A 242 5.22 -16.28 -1.26
CA ARG A 242 5.57 -15.91 -2.65
C ARG A 242 7.06 -15.65 -2.84
N CYS A 243 7.72 -15.01 -1.86
CA CYS A 243 9.15 -14.72 -1.94
C CYS A 243 10.00 -15.97 -1.68
N LEU A 244 9.45 -16.97 -1.00
CA LEU A 244 10.07 -18.28 -0.77
C LEU A 244 9.73 -19.32 -1.86
N ASP A 245 9.09 -18.90 -2.95
CA ASP A 245 8.74 -19.75 -4.08
C ASP A 245 9.38 -19.19 -5.36
N PRO A 246 10.31 -19.92 -6.01
CA PRO A 246 10.98 -19.44 -7.22
C PRO A 246 10.02 -19.23 -8.40
N THR A 247 8.81 -19.82 -8.36
CA THR A 247 7.76 -19.62 -9.36
C THR A 247 6.86 -18.43 -9.07
N GLU A 248 7.04 -17.76 -7.94
CA GLU A 248 6.18 -16.69 -7.43
C GLU A 248 4.70 -17.10 -7.33
N ALA A 249 4.39 -18.14 -6.54
CA ALA A 249 3.04 -18.69 -6.44
C ALA A 249 2.51 -19.23 -7.78
N ASN A 250 3.35 -19.95 -8.52
CA ASN A 250 3.09 -20.52 -9.84
C ASN A 250 2.81 -19.51 -10.96
N THR A 251 3.04 -18.21 -10.73
CA THR A 251 2.74 -17.16 -11.71
C THR A 251 3.84 -16.95 -12.75
N GLN A 252 5.06 -17.41 -12.47
CA GLN A 252 6.24 -17.25 -13.33
C GLN A 252 6.58 -15.77 -13.63
N MET A 253 6.25 -14.86 -12.71
CA MET A 253 6.34 -13.41 -12.92
C MET A 253 7.76 -12.87 -13.10
N SER A 254 8.79 -13.63 -12.76
CA SER A 254 10.20 -13.30 -12.97
C SER A 254 10.95 -14.35 -13.80
N SER A 255 10.22 -15.22 -14.50
CA SER A 255 10.80 -16.38 -15.19
C SER A 255 10.95 -16.17 -16.69
N PHE A 256 11.86 -16.95 -17.28
CA PHE A 256 12.10 -16.99 -18.72
C PHE A 256 11.83 -18.40 -19.25
N HIS A 257 11.39 -18.55 -20.50
CA HIS A 257 11.27 -19.87 -21.12
C HIS A 257 12.65 -20.52 -21.27
N CYS A 258 12.73 -21.81 -20.93
CA CYS A 258 13.94 -22.59 -21.06
C CYS A 258 14.38 -22.68 -22.54
N ASN A 259 15.71 -22.71 -22.74
CA ASN A 259 16.32 -22.93 -24.04
C ASN A 259 16.59 -24.42 -24.33
N SER A 260 16.40 -25.28 -23.34
CA SER A 260 16.74 -26.72 -23.40
C SER A 260 15.53 -27.64 -23.36
N CYS A 261 14.33 -27.12 -23.05
CA CYS A 261 13.09 -27.86 -23.16
C CYS A 261 11.92 -26.93 -23.48
N ASP A 262 10.85 -27.46 -24.07
CA ASP A 262 9.78 -26.65 -24.65
C ASP A 262 8.82 -26.06 -23.59
N ILE A 263 8.62 -26.78 -22.49
CA ILE A 263 7.60 -26.45 -21.47
C ILE A 263 8.18 -25.85 -20.19
N GLY A 264 9.51 -25.81 -20.05
CA GLY A 264 10.16 -25.41 -18.82
C GLY A 264 10.39 -23.91 -18.70
N TYR A 265 10.44 -23.42 -17.47
CA TYR A 265 10.86 -22.07 -17.13
C TYR A 265 12.17 -22.08 -16.36
N VAL A 266 13.02 -21.09 -16.62
CA VAL A 266 14.24 -20.79 -15.86
C VAL A 266 13.89 -19.74 -14.82
N THR A 267 14.22 -20.03 -13.57
CA THR A 267 13.98 -19.18 -12.41
C THR A 267 15.27 -18.96 -11.62
N LYS A 268 15.36 -17.84 -10.91
CA LYS A 268 16.46 -17.58 -9.98
C LYS A 268 16.35 -18.49 -8.76
N SER A 269 17.49 -18.96 -8.26
CA SER A 269 17.60 -19.64 -6.96
C SER A 269 17.22 -18.70 -5.82
N LEU A 270 16.50 -19.21 -4.82
CA LEU A 270 16.09 -18.42 -3.66
C LEU A 270 17.27 -17.97 -2.78
N ARG A 271 18.40 -18.68 -2.84
CA ARG A 271 19.56 -18.50 -1.93
C ARG A 271 20.83 -18.08 -2.66
N GLY A 272 20.74 -17.71 -3.93
CA GLY A 272 21.90 -17.37 -4.73
C GLY A 272 21.57 -16.71 -6.05
N GLU A 273 22.60 -16.52 -6.87
CA GLU A 273 22.52 -15.87 -8.18
C GLU A 273 22.33 -16.85 -9.34
N GLU A 274 22.18 -18.13 -9.02
CA GLU A 274 22.08 -19.21 -10.00
C GLU A 274 20.70 -19.23 -10.65
N TRP A 275 20.67 -19.50 -11.95
CA TRP A 275 19.44 -19.67 -12.71
C TRP A 275 19.38 -21.09 -13.26
N ALA A 276 18.26 -21.77 -13.05
CA ALA A 276 18.07 -23.14 -13.52
C ALA A 276 16.62 -23.38 -13.94
N CYS A 277 16.45 -24.30 -14.89
CA CYS A 277 15.12 -24.72 -15.31
C CYS A 277 14.48 -25.64 -14.27
N LEU A 278 13.28 -25.31 -13.82
CA LEU A 278 12.54 -26.14 -12.86
C LEU A 278 12.01 -27.46 -13.44
N ASN A 279 11.94 -27.58 -14.78
CA ASN A 279 11.45 -28.77 -15.46
C ASN A 279 12.57 -29.76 -15.80
N CYS A 280 13.61 -29.32 -16.52
CA CYS A 280 14.69 -30.21 -16.97
C CYS A 280 15.97 -30.13 -16.13
N GLY A 281 16.05 -29.22 -15.16
CA GLY A 281 17.22 -29.03 -14.30
C GLY A 281 18.41 -28.34 -14.96
N THR A 282 18.31 -27.96 -16.24
CA THR A 282 19.42 -27.29 -16.94
C THR A 282 19.74 -25.94 -16.30
N SER A 283 20.98 -25.77 -15.82
CA SER A 283 21.53 -24.49 -15.38
C SER A 283 21.74 -23.54 -16.57
N SER A 284 21.52 -22.25 -16.35
CA SER A 284 21.68 -21.21 -17.36
C SER A 284 22.62 -20.12 -16.86
N ASN A 285 23.56 -19.71 -17.72
CA ASN A 285 24.50 -18.62 -17.46
C ASN A 285 24.06 -17.29 -18.12
N ILE A 286 22.85 -17.23 -18.65
CA ILE A 286 22.29 -16.00 -19.22
C ILE A 286 22.07 -14.98 -18.08
N PRO A 287 22.45 -13.71 -18.23
CA PRO A 287 22.34 -12.70 -17.18
C PRO A 287 20.90 -12.14 -17.08
N TYR A 288 19.94 -12.99 -16.74
CA TYR A 288 18.51 -12.66 -16.74
C TYR A 288 18.15 -11.44 -15.88
N SER A 289 18.75 -11.28 -14.70
CA SER A 289 18.51 -10.11 -13.84
C SER A 289 18.89 -8.79 -14.54
N LYS A 290 20.01 -8.77 -15.26
CA LYS A 290 20.44 -7.57 -16.03
C LYS A 290 19.50 -7.31 -17.20
N ILE A 291 19.07 -8.36 -17.90
CA ILE A 291 18.09 -8.25 -18.99
C ILE A 291 16.78 -7.64 -18.46
N SER A 292 16.28 -8.14 -17.33
CA SER A 292 15.07 -7.61 -16.69
C SER A 292 15.24 -6.16 -16.25
N GLU A 293 16.41 -5.76 -15.72
CA GLU A 293 16.72 -4.38 -15.34
C GLU A 293 16.75 -3.44 -16.56
N GLU A 294 17.44 -3.83 -17.63
CA GLU A 294 17.51 -3.06 -18.88
C GLU A 294 16.12 -2.90 -19.52
N LEU A 295 15.34 -3.99 -19.60
CA LEU A 295 13.97 -3.93 -20.11
C LEU A 295 13.05 -3.12 -19.21
N ALA A 296 13.21 -3.18 -17.89
CA ALA A 296 12.45 -2.34 -16.95
C ALA A 296 12.72 -0.85 -17.21
N GLY A 297 13.97 -0.47 -17.42
CA GLY A 297 14.35 0.89 -17.82
C GLY A 297 13.71 1.32 -19.14
N LYS A 298 13.63 0.42 -20.13
CA LYS A 298 12.88 0.70 -21.38
C LYS A 298 11.39 0.91 -21.12
N VAL A 299 10.76 0.03 -20.34
CA VAL A 299 9.32 0.14 -20.00
C VAL A 299 9.00 1.44 -19.27
N GLU A 300 9.89 1.90 -18.38
CA GLU A 300 9.73 3.18 -17.67
C GLU A 300 9.81 4.39 -18.60
N ASN A 301 10.73 4.36 -19.57
CA ASN A 301 11.01 5.46 -20.48
C ASN A 301 10.19 5.43 -21.78
N THR A 302 9.47 4.33 -22.05
CA THR A 302 8.68 4.18 -23.27
C THR A 302 7.53 5.18 -23.33
N LEU A 303 7.36 5.79 -24.51
CA LEU A 303 6.19 6.59 -24.81
C LEU A 303 4.95 5.69 -24.72
N ARG A 304 3.94 6.11 -23.95
CA ARG A 304 2.73 5.32 -23.72
C ARG A 304 1.75 5.35 -24.90
N ASN A 305 2.27 5.33 -26.12
CA ASN A 305 1.51 5.17 -27.35
C ASN A 305 1.49 3.70 -27.78
N ILE A 306 0.53 3.33 -28.64
CA ILE A 306 0.30 1.94 -29.01
C ILE A 306 1.50 1.32 -29.74
N PRO A 307 2.05 1.91 -30.83
CA PRO A 307 3.17 1.30 -31.56
C PRO A 307 4.39 0.97 -30.69
N ASP A 308 4.81 1.91 -29.84
CA ASP A 308 6.01 1.73 -29.02
C ASP A 308 5.80 0.65 -27.94
N LEU A 309 4.60 0.60 -27.34
CA LEU A 309 4.24 -0.41 -26.37
C LEU A 309 4.14 -1.82 -27.00
N GLU A 310 3.59 -1.94 -28.21
CA GLU A 310 3.50 -3.21 -28.94
C GLU A 310 4.89 -3.72 -29.34
N ASN A 311 5.75 -2.84 -29.89
CA ASN A 311 7.12 -3.20 -30.24
C ASN A 311 7.92 -3.69 -29.03
N LEU A 312 7.80 -3.00 -27.88
CA LEU A 312 8.49 -3.41 -26.66
C LEU A 312 7.91 -4.70 -26.06
N LEU A 313 6.60 -4.94 -26.22
CA LEU A 313 5.97 -6.21 -25.83
C LEU A 313 6.51 -7.37 -26.68
N GLU A 314 6.60 -7.19 -28.00
CA GLU A 314 7.21 -8.17 -28.90
C GLU A 314 8.68 -8.41 -28.57
N GLU A 315 9.45 -7.36 -28.27
CA GLU A 315 10.83 -7.47 -27.81
C GLU A 315 10.92 -8.35 -26.55
N CYS A 316 10.10 -8.07 -25.53
CA CYS A 316 10.08 -8.88 -24.30
C CYS A 316 9.76 -10.36 -24.57
N LEU A 317 8.79 -10.65 -25.42
CA LEU A 317 8.42 -12.03 -25.77
C LEU A 317 9.52 -12.72 -26.59
N SER A 318 10.18 -12.00 -27.49
CA SER A 318 11.32 -12.52 -28.28
C SER A 318 12.53 -12.85 -27.40
N MET A 319 12.72 -12.09 -26.31
CA MET A 319 13.71 -12.33 -25.26
C MET A 319 13.32 -13.50 -24.33
N ARG A 320 12.24 -14.22 -24.67
CA ARG A 320 11.75 -15.41 -23.98
C ARG A 320 11.29 -15.15 -22.55
N LEU A 321 10.85 -13.93 -22.22
CA LEU A 321 10.15 -13.68 -20.97
C LEU A 321 8.87 -14.53 -20.93
N SER A 322 8.48 -15.03 -19.75
CA SER A 322 7.20 -15.72 -19.62
C SER A 322 6.03 -14.78 -20.01
N SER A 323 4.91 -15.35 -20.47
CA SER A 323 3.71 -14.56 -20.84
C SER A 323 3.09 -13.78 -19.67
N SER A 324 3.46 -14.17 -18.45
CA SER A 324 3.05 -13.59 -17.16
C SER A 324 4.18 -12.82 -16.49
N HIS A 325 5.31 -12.61 -17.17
CA HIS A 325 6.42 -11.84 -16.64
C HIS A 325 5.97 -10.43 -16.28
N TYR A 326 6.43 -9.88 -15.16
CA TYR A 326 5.92 -8.61 -14.62
C TYR A 326 6.02 -7.44 -15.63
N LEU A 327 7.08 -7.41 -16.45
CA LEU A 327 7.24 -6.44 -17.54
C LEU A 327 6.20 -6.64 -18.66
N VAL A 328 5.95 -7.89 -19.06
CA VAL A 328 4.94 -8.24 -20.06
C VAL A 328 3.54 -7.83 -19.58
N LEU A 329 3.21 -8.13 -18.31
CA LEU A 329 1.94 -7.72 -17.71
C LEU A 329 1.81 -6.20 -17.62
N THR A 330 2.90 -5.49 -17.29
CA THR A 330 2.93 -4.02 -17.25
C THR A 330 2.63 -3.43 -18.63
N LEU A 331 3.27 -3.95 -19.68
CA LEU A 331 3.03 -3.53 -21.06
C LEU A 331 1.60 -3.82 -21.52
N LYS A 332 1.09 -5.04 -21.26
CA LYS A 332 -0.32 -5.41 -21.51
C LYS A 332 -1.28 -4.43 -20.82
N ARG A 333 -1.00 -4.06 -19.57
CA ARG A 333 -1.78 -3.06 -18.82
C ARG A 333 -1.72 -1.68 -19.47
N TYR A 334 -0.55 -1.21 -19.89
CA TYR A 334 -0.41 0.07 -20.60
C TYR A 334 -1.15 0.06 -21.93
N LEU A 335 -1.09 -1.04 -22.69
CA LEU A 335 -1.81 -1.20 -23.95
C LEU A 335 -3.33 -1.16 -23.74
N ILE A 336 -3.85 -1.81 -22.71
CA ILE A 336 -5.28 -1.72 -22.34
C ILE A 336 -5.71 -0.24 -22.20
N TYR A 337 -4.95 0.58 -21.46
CA TYR A 337 -5.26 2.01 -21.31
C TYR A 337 -5.06 2.82 -22.59
N ALA A 338 -4.03 2.51 -23.37
CA ALA A 338 -3.73 3.20 -24.62
C ALA A 338 -4.84 2.96 -25.66
N TYR A 339 -5.29 1.71 -25.81
CA TYR A 339 -6.42 1.37 -26.67
C TYR A 339 -7.74 1.98 -26.21
N LYS A 340 -7.98 2.00 -24.89
CA LYS A 340 -9.18 2.62 -24.32
C LYS A 340 -9.31 4.10 -24.72
N SER A 341 -8.18 4.80 -24.81
CA SER A 341 -8.14 6.21 -25.23
C SER A 341 -8.37 6.42 -26.73
N HIS A 342 -8.39 5.35 -27.54
CA HIS A 342 -8.55 5.40 -29.00
C HIS A 342 -9.71 4.50 -29.45
N THR A 343 -10.93 4.83 -29.04
CA THR A 343 -12.12 4.00 -29.35
C THR A 343 -12.41 3.85 -30.84
N LEU A 344 -11.98 4.80 -31.67
CA LEU A 344 -12.18 4.80 -33.13
C LEU A 344 -11.45 3.65 -33.85
N ILE A 345 -10.37 3.12 -33.28
CA ILE A 345 -9.60 2.01 -33.88
C ILE A 345 -10.06 0.63 -33.38
N LEU A 346 -11.03 0.55 -32.47
CA LEU A 346 -11.47 -0.73 -31.91
C LEU A 346 -12.22 -1.57 -32.95
N ASN A 347 -11.51 -2.49 -33.61
CA ASN A 347 -12.10 -3.55 -34.43
C ASN A 347 -12.20 -4.87 -33.63
N GLN A 348 -12.74 -5.93 -34.22
CA GLN A 348 -12.91 -7.22 -33.54
C GLN A 348 -11.58 -7.81 -33.06
N GLU A 349 -10.55 -7.77 -33.90
CA GLU A 349 -9.22 -8.31 -33.60
C GLU A 349 -8.57 -7.61 -32.40
N ILE A 350 -8.60 -6.27 -32.38
CA ILE A 350 -8.08 -5.47 -31.27
C ILE A 350 -8.88 -5.75 -29.99
N MET A 351 -10.21 -5.86 -30.07
CA MET A 351 -11.02 -6.19 -28.90
C MET A 351 -10.64 -7.55 -28.32
N GLU A 352 -10.52 -8.60 -29.14
CA GLU A 352 -10.09 -9.92 -28.67
C GLU A 352 -8.69 -9.88 -28.05
N ARG A 353 -7.78 -9.08 -28.62
CA ARG A 353 -6.45 -8.90 -28.04
C ARG A 353 -6.50 -8.24 -26.67
N ILE A 354 -7.28 -7.17 -26.50
CA ILE A 354 -7.42 -6.49 -25.21
C ILE A 354 -8.08 -7.43 -24.18
N LYS A 355 -9.07 -8.24 -24.57
CA LYS A 355 -9.65 -9.28 -23.70
C LYS A 355 -8.58 -10.29 -23.25
N GLY A 356 -7.73 -10.75 -24.16
CA GLY A 356 -6.61 -11.64 -23.83
C GLY A 356 -5.62 -11.01 -22.85
N TYR A 357 -5.35 -9.71 -22.97
CA TYR A 357 -4.54 -8.95 -22.00
C TYR A 357 -5.22 -8.86 -20.63
N CYS A 358 -6.53 -8.57 -20.61
CA CYS A 358 -7.32 -8.57 -19.37
C CYS A 358 -7.29 -9.95 -18.69
N GLN A 359 -7.47 -11.04 -19.44
CA GLN A 359 -7.43 -12.40 -18.88
C GLN A 359 -6.05 -12.72 -18.30
N SER A 360 -4.98 -12.42 -19.05
CA SER A 360 -3.60 -12.60 -18.57
C SER A 360 -3.34 -11.88 -17.24
N LEU A 361 -3.89 -10.66 -17.08
CA LEU A 361 -3.77 -9.89 -15.84
C LEU A 361 -4.59 -10.50 -14.70
N LEU A 362 -5.82 -10.95 -14.97
CA LEU A 362 -6.69 -11.56 -13.97
C LEU A 362 -6.10 -12.86 -13.43
N ASP A 363 -5.57 -13.72 -14.31
CA ASP A 363 -4.96 -15.00 -13.93
C ASP A 363 -3.82 -14.80 -12.90
N VAL A 364 -3.08 -13.71 -13.02
CA VAL A 364 -1.98 -13.37 -12.11
C VAL A 364 -2.48 -12.62 -10.87
N VAL A 365 -3.36 -11.64 -11.04
CA VAL A 365 -3.93 -10.84 -9.95
C VAL A 365 -4.68 -11.72 -8.95
N ASP A 366 -5.43 -12.72 -9.43
CA ASP A 366 -6.15 -13.66 -8.57
C ASP A 366 -5.21 -14.51 -7.71
N MET A 367 -3.93 -14.65 -8.09
CA MET A 367 -2.91 -15.35 -7.31
C MET A 367 -2.14 -14.41 -6.36
N VAL A 368 -1.70 -13.24 -6.84
CA VAL A 368 -0.78 -12.38 -6.08
C VAL A 368 -1.47 -11.30 -5.24
N THR A 369 -2.70 -10.94 -5.60
CA THR A 369 -3.50 -9.95 -4.87
C THR A 369 -4.97 -10.37 -4.88
N PRO A 370 -5.27 -11.52 -4.22
CA PRO A 370 -6.55 -12.21 -4.37
C PRO A 370 -7.72 -11.40 -3.81
N GLY A 371 -8.90 -11.73 -4.32
CA GLY A 371 -10.17 -11.24 -3.79
C GLY A 371 -10.56 -9.84 -4.24
N LEU A 372 -11.08 -9.02 -3.33
CA LEU A 372 -11.71 -7.73 -3.65
C LEU A 372 -10.69 -6.59 -3.78
N THR A 373 -9.93 -6.56 -4.87
CA THR A 373 -8.86 -5.59 -5.10
C THR A 373 -9.17 -4.60 -6.23
N LYS A 374 -8.52 -3.43 -6.19
CA LYS A 374 -8.71 -2.37 -7.18
C LYS A 374 -8.25 -2.82 -8.57
N GLU A 375 -7.11 -3.50 -8.64
CA GLU A 375 -6.48 -4.00 -9.85
C GLU A 375 -7.41 -4.99 -10.56
N ARG A 376 -7.99 -5.91 -9.80
CA ARG A 376 -9.00 -6.86 -10.29
C ARG A 376 -10.25 -6.14 -10.78
N GLY A 377 -10.79 -5.23 -9.98
CA GLY A 377 -12.00 -4.47 -10.34
C GLY A 377 -11.84 -3.65 -11.62
N LEU A 378 -10.71 -2.96 -11.79
CA LEU A 378 -10.44 -2.18 -13.00
C LEU A 378 -10.28 -3.06 -14.24
N THR A 379 -9.62 -4.22 -14.10
CA THR A 379 -9.44 -5.17 -15.21
C THR A 379 -10.77 -5.80 -15.63
N LEU A 380 -11.58 -6.22 -14.66
CA LEU A 380 -12.93 -6.74 -14.92
C LEU A 380 -13.85 -5.71 -15.55
N TYR A 381 -13.82 -4.46 -15.07
CA TYR A 381 -14.60 -3.37 -15.63
C TYR A 381 -14.29 -3.19 -17.13
N GLU A 382 -13.01 -3.22 -17.49
CA GLU A 382 -12.58 -3.10 -18.87
C GLU A 382 -13.03 -4.29 -19.72
N LEU A 383 -12.92 -5.51 -19.19
CA LEU A 383 -13.40 -6.72 -19.86
C LEU A 383 -14.90 -6.64 -20.14
N VAL A 384 -15.72 -6.24 -19.15
CA VAL A 384 -17.17 -6.07 -19.31
C VAL A 384 -17.50 -4.99 -20.34
N ARG A 385 -16.76 -3.87 -20.33
CA ARG A 385 -16.93 -2.78 -21.31
C ARG A 385 -16.80 -3.30 -22.75
N LEU A 386 -15.82 -4.15 -23.02
CA LEU A 386 -15.61 -4.72 -24.36
C LEU A 386 -16.75 -5.66 -24.77
N HIS A 387 -17.23 -6.51 -23.85
CA HIS A 387 -18.37 -7.39 -24.13
C HIS A 387 -19.65 -6.59 -24.44
N ILE A 388 -19.89 -5.48 -23.73
CA ILE A 388 -21.03 -4.60 -24.03
C ILE A 388 -20.93 -4.04 -25.46
N ILE A 389 -19.76 -3.55 -25.86
CA ILE A 389 -19.55 -3.00 -27.22
C ILE A 389 -19.82 -4.06 -28.29
N GLU A 390 -19.41 -5.31 -28.07
CA GLU A 390 -19.69 -6.40 -29.00
C GLU A 390 -21.18 -6.72 -29.10
N LEU A 391 -21.87 -6.79 -27.97
CA LEU A 391 -23.32 -7.00 -27.95
C LEU A 391 -24.05 -5.87 -28.69
N GLU A 392 -23.63 -4.61 -28.51
CA GLU A 392 -24.18 -3.45 -29.24
C GLU A 392 -23.92 -3.53 -30.76
N ARG A 393 -22.78 -4.10 -31.17
CA ARG A 393 -22.45 -4.32 -32.60
C ARG A 393 -23.24 -5.47 -33.21
N GLN A 394 -23.53 -6.50 -32.42
CA GLN A 394 -24.30 -7.68 -32.85
C GLN A 394 -25.81 -7.45 -32.78
N SER A 395 -26.27 -6.50 -31.97
CA SER A 395 -27.69 -6.18 -31.84
C SER A 395 -28.28 -5.66 -33.16
N THR A 396 -29.34 -6.32 -33.64
CA THR A 396 -30.11 -5.90 -34.82
C THR A 396 -30.89 -4.60 -34.52
N PRO A 397 -31.36 -3.86 -35.54
CA PRO A 397 -32.26 -2.73 -35.33
C PRO A 397 -33.49 -3.06 -34.47
N GLU A 398 -34.00 -4.30 -34.53
CA GLU A 398 -35.12 -4.77 -33.70
C GLU A 398 -34.76 -4.88 -32.22
N MET A 399 -33.52 -5.26 -31.90
CA MET A 399 -33.01 -5.28 -30.52
C MET A 399 -32.71 -3.87 -29.98
N LYS A 400 -32.39 -2.92 -30.86
CA LYS A 400 -32.23 -1.48 -30.52
C LYS A 400 -33.57 -0.74 -30.40
N GLY A 401 -34.64 -1.31 -30.96
CA GLY A 401 -36.00 -0.75 -31.05
C GLY A 401 -36.99 -1.24 -29.99
N LEU A 402 -36.53 -1.84 -28.88
CA LEU A 402 -37.34 -2.03 -27.66
C LEU A 402 -37.45 -0.76 -26.80
N GLU A 403 -37.33 0.42 -27.41
CA GLU A 403 -38.10 1.58 -26.99
C GLU A 403 -39.40 1.59 -27.79
N ILE A 404 -40.48 1.02 -27.25
CA ILE A 404 -41.89 1.46 -27.36
C ILE A 404 -42.71 0.52 -26.47
N CYS A 405 -43.16 1.01 -25.31
CA CYS A 405 -44.57 1.33 -25.05
C CYS A 405 -44.70 1.76 -23.58
N GLY A 406 -44.46 3.04 -23.30
CA GLY A 406 -44.57 3.57 -21.94
C GLY A 406 -44.76 5.08 -21.89
N LYS A 407 -45.26 5.71 -22.95
CA LYS A 407 -45.70 7.10 -22.94
C LYS A 407 -46.83 7.30 -23.95
N GLU A 408 -48.00 6.78 -23.59
CA GLU A 408 -49.30 7.38 -23.91
C GLU A 408 -50.38 6.80 -23.00
N SER A 409 -50.28 7.16 -21.71
CA SER A 409 -51.45 7.29 -20.85
C SER A 409 -51.13 8.32 -19.77
N THR A 410 -50.99 9.58 -20.19
CA THR A 410 -51.16 10.72 -19.28
C THR A 410 -52.63 10.83 -18.89
N SER A 411 -53.06 9.98 -17.96
CA SER A 411 -54.19 10.25 -17.06
C SER A 411 -54.23 9.17 -15.98
N SER A 412 -54.26 9.59 -14.72
CA SER A 412 -54.46 8.77 -13.50
C SER A 412 -53.21 8.19 -12.83
N CYS A 413 -52.46 9.06 -12.15
CA CYS A 413 -51.82 8.71 -10.87
C CYS A 413 -51.60 9.97 -10.02
N GLU A 414 -52.69 10.69 -9.74
CA GLU A 414 -52.84 11.33 -8.43
C GLU A 414 -53.35 10.25 -7.49
N LEU A 415 -52.46 9.69 -6.67
CA LEU A 415 -52.73 9.06 -5.37
C LEU A 415 -51.46 8.30 -5.00
N LEU A 416 -50.66 8.92 -4.12
CA LEU A 416 -49.82 8.33 -3.07
C LEU A 416 -48.84 9.41 -2.57
N ARG A 417 -49.42 10.49 -2.08
CA ARG A 417 -48.86 11.32 -1.00
C ARG A 417 -49.89 11.34 0.12
N SER A 418 -49.77 10.37 1.01
CA SER A 418 -50.28 10.40 2.39
C SER A 418 -49.49 9.37 3.17
#